data_AF-A0A510JHN6-F1
#
_entry.id   AF-A0A510JHN6-F1
#
_cell.length_a   1.000
_cell.length_b   1.000
_cell.length_c   1.000
_cell.angle_alpha   90.00
_cell.angle_beta   90.00
_cell.angle_gamma   90.00
#
_symmetry.space_group_name_H-M   'P 1'
#
loop_
_entity.id
_entity.type
_entity.pdbx_description
1 polymer ?
#
loop_
_entity_poly.entity_id
_entity_poly.type
_entity_poly.pdbx_seq_one_letter_code
_entity_poly.pdbx_strand_id
1 'polypeptide(L)' 'MFKKILLMIIFTMAIMGCTAEDIDIWRNADRRAAERGETCYRRASGTYYCKDDYGNRTY' A
#
# COMPACT_ATOMS: atom_id res chain seq x y z
N MET A 1 -19.59 19.49 26.43
CA MET A 1 -18.67 18.33 26.43
C MET A 1 -18.84 17.42 25.20
N PHE A 2 -20.07 17.12 24.78
CA PHE A 2 -20.37 16.21 23.65
C PHE A 2 -19.68 16.56 22.33
N LYS A 3 -19.70 17.84 21.94
CA LYS A 3 -19.05 18.35 20.70
C LYS A 3 -17.54 18.10 20.63
N LYS A 4 -16.84 18.05 21.76
CA LYS A 4 -15.39 17.73 21.80
C LYS A 4 -15.14 16.23 21.60
N ILE A 5 -15.99 15.39 22.17
CA ILE A 5 -15.90 13.92 22.05
C ILE A 5 -16.19 13.49 20.60
N LEU A 6 -17.21 14.08 19.98
CA LEU A 6 -17.55 13.81 18.57
C LEU A 6 -16.38 14.14 17.63
N LEU A 7 -15.73 15.29 17.86
CA LEU A 7 -14.61 15.72 17.03
C LEU A 7 -13.38 14.81 17.20
N MET A 8 -13.13 14.30 18.41
CA MET A 8 -12.07 13.32 18.65
C MET A 8 -12.31 11.99 17.92
N ILE A 9 -13.56 11.49 17.91
CA ILE A 9 -13.92 10.24 17.23
C ILE A 9 -13.73 10.36 15.71
N ILE A 10 -14.16 11.47 15.12
CA ILE A 10 -13.99 11.71 13.67
C ILE A 10 -12.50 11.78 13.32
N PHE A 11 -11.71 12.46 14.15
CA PHE A 11 -10.27 12.60 13.94
C PHE A 11 -9.53 11.26 14.03
N THR A 12 -9.86 10.42 15.02
CA THR A 12 -9.25 9.09 15.14
C THR A 12 -9.64 8.17 13.98
N MET A 13 -10.89 8.21 13.52
CA MET A 13 -11.33 7.44 12.35
C MET A 13 -10.63 7.88 11.06
N ALA A 14 -10.43 9.18 10.87
CA ALA A 14 -9.70 9.71 9.70
C ALA A 14 -8.24 9.24 9.67
N ILE A 15 -7.57 9.15 10.83
CA ILE A 15 -6.19 8.68 10.91
C ILE A 15 -6.09 7.17 10.65
N MET A 16 -7.04 6.38 11.17
CA MET A 16 -7.03 4.93 10.97
C MET A 16 -7.30 4.51 9.51
N GLY A 17 -8.07 5.30 8.77
CA GLY A 17 -8.37 5.02 7.35
C GLY A 17 -7.13 5.03 6.46
N CYS A 18 -6.17 5.93 6.70
CA CYS A 18 -4.93 6.01 5.92
C CYS A 18 -3.86 4.98 6.33
N THR A 19 -4.06 4.17 7.37
CA THR A 19 -3.04 3.20 7.80
C THR A 19 -3.50 1.76 7.59
N ALA A 20 -4.79 1.47 7.77
CA ALA A 20 -5.28 0.09 7.69
C ALA A 20 -5.27 -0.46 6.25
N GLU A 21 -5.70 0.34 5.27
CA GLU A 21 -5.79 -0.09 3.87
C GLU A 21 -4.40 -0.17 3.22
N ASP A 22 -3.55 0.83 3.47
CA ASP A 22 -2.17 0.85 2.96
C ASP A 22 -1.34 -0.32 3.53
N ILE A 23 -1.45 -0.61 4.83
CA ILE A 23 -0.69 -1.71 5.44
C ILE A 23 -1.08 -3.07 4.84
N ASP A 24 -2.36 -3.33 4.57
CA ASP A 24 -2.80 -4.60 3.97
C ASP A 24 -2.35 -4.73 2.52
N ILE A 25 -2.38 -3.65 1.74
CA ILE A 25 -1.90 -3.63 0.36
C ILE A 25 -0.40 -3.95 0.32
N TRP A 26 0.42 -3.28 1.15
CA TRP A 26 1.87 -3.53 1.19
C TRP A 26 2.21 -4.92 1.72
N ARG A 27 1.51 -5.39 2.76
CA ARG A 27 1.70 -6.74 3.31
C ARG A 27 1.47 -7.84 2.28
N ASN A 28 0.49 -7.64 1.41
CA ASN A 28 0.12 -8.63 0.40
C ASN A 28 0.79 -8.38 -0.96
N ALA A 29 1.46 -7.24 -1.16
CA ALA A 29 2.10 -6.89 -2.42
C ALA A 29 3.16 -7.93 -2.82
N ASP A 30 4.05 -8.28 -1.89
CA ASP A 30 5.10 -9.29 -2.13
C ASP A 30 4.50 -10.67 -2.43
N ARG A 31 3.42 -11.05 -1.74
CA ARG A 31 2.71 -12.31 -1.98
C ARG A 31 2.06 -12.34 -3.37
N ARG A 32 1.35 -11.27 -3.75
CA ARG A 32 0.71 -11.14 -5.07
C ARG A 32 1.74 -11.05 -6.20
N ALA A 33 2.92 -10.51 -5.94
CA ALA A 33 4.02 -10.45 -6.88
C ALA A 33 4.62 -11.86 -7.08
N ALA A 34 4.87 -12.60 -5.99
CA ALA A 34 5.33 -13.98 -6.03
C ALA A 34 4.33 -14.94 -6.72
N GLU A 35 3.03 -14.81 -6.47
CA GLU A 35 1.99 -15.60 -7.14
C GLU A 35 1.92 -15.31 -8.66
N ARG A 36 2.32 -14.12 -9.10
CA ARG A 36 2.36 -13.72 -10.52
C ARG A 36 3.72 -13.97 -11.19
N GLY A 37 4.72 -14.47 -10.45
CA GLY A 37 6.09 -14.64 -10.97
C GLY A 37 6.73 -13.31 -11.37
N GLU A 38 6.42 -12.23 -10.64
CA GLU A 38 6.98 -10.91 -10.90
C GLU A 38 7.67 -10.29 -9.68
N THR A 39 8.73 -9.53 -9.90
CA THR A 39 9.41 -8.72 -8.89
C THR A 39 9.35 -7.25 -9.27
N CYS A 40 8.80 -6.43 -8.37
CA CYS A 40 8.65 -4.98 -8.59
C CYS A 40 9.76 -4.20 -7.89
N TYR A 41 10.34 -3.24 -8.60
CA TYR A 41 11.44 -2.39 -8.14
C TYR A 41 11.01 -0.92 -8.14
N ARG A 42 11.48 -0.18 -7.14
CA ARG A 42 11.28 1.27 -7.04
C ARG A 42 12.54 2.01 -7.50
N ARG A 43 12.39 2.97 -8.41
CA ARG A 43 13.47 3.86 -8.82
C ARG A 43 13.61 5.04 -7.86
N ALA A 44 14.81 5.63 -7.83
CA ALA A 44 15.06 6.87 -7.09
C ALA A 44 14.15 8.03 -7.53
N SER A 45 13.69 8.02 -8.79
CA SER A 45 12.70 8.98 -9.33
C SER A 45 11.27 8.75 -8.83
N GLY A 46 11.02 7.74 -7.99
CA GLY A 46 9.69 7.41 -7.48
C GLY A 46 8.82 6.55 -8.41
N THR A 47 9.31 6.21 -9.61
CA THR A 47 8.60 5.33 -10.55
C THR A 47 8.83 3.86 -10.21
N TYR A 48 7.78 3.06 -10.37
CA TYR A 48 7.81 1.61 -10.16
C TYR A 48 7.85 0.88 -11.50
N TYR A 49 8.51 -0.28 -11.52
CA TYR A 49 8.43 -1.22 -12.63
C TYR A 49 8.56 -2.64 -12.12
N CYS A 50 7.84 -3.56 -12.76
CA CYS A 50 7.88 -4.98 -12.42
C CYS A 50 8.59 -5.75 -13.52
N LYS A 51 9.23 -6.87 -13.14
CA LYS A 51 9.89 -7.79 -14.04
C LYS A 51 9.38 -9.19 -13.80
N ASP A 52 9.13 -9.95 -14.86
CA ASP A 52 8.87 -11.38 -14.75
C ASP A 52 10.15 -12.16 -14.35
N ASP A 53 9.99 -13.45 -14.08
CA ASP A 53 11.11 -14.37 -13.77
C ASP A 53 12.16 -14.49 -14.90
N TYR A 54 11.82 -14.07 -16.12
CA TYR A 54 12.70 -14.04 -17.30
C TYR A 54 13.40 -12.69 -17.49
N GLY A 55 13.07 -11.68 -16.67
CA GLY A 55 13.63 -10.34 -16.72
C GLY A 55 12.92 -9.37 -17.66
N ASN A 56 11.81 -9.74 -18.29
CA ASN A 56 11.00 -8.83 -19.12
C ASN A 56 10.16 -7.91 -18.23
N ARG A 57 9.95 -6.67 -18.67
CA ARG A 57 9.14 -5.69 -17.93
C ARG A 57 7.66 -6.00 -18.09
N THR A 58 6.95 -6.17 -16.97
CA THR A 58 5.48 -6.29 -16.92
C THR A 58 4.85 -4.89 -16.75
N TYR A 59 3.67 -4.67 -17.35
CA TYR A 59 2.93 -3.39 -17.36
C TYR A 59 1.61 -3.52 -16.61
#